data_AF-A0A382ZY02-F1
#
_entry.id   AF-A0A382ZY02-F1
#
_cell.length_a   1.000
_cell.length_b   1.000
_cell.length_c   1.000
_cell.angle_alpha   90.00
_cell.angle_beta   90.00
_cell.angle_gamma   90.00
#
_symmetry.space_group_name_H-M   'P 1'
#
loop_
_entity.id
_entity.type
_entity.pdbx_description
1 polymer ?
#
loop_
_entity_poly.entity_id
_entity_poly.type
_entity_poly.pdbx_seq_one_letter_code
_entity_poly.pdbx_strand_id
1 'polypeptide(L)'
;MKRRSFLTTVAAAATTAVVPQALTRDWKTPVRYPDPDIKVLDPRFEKYRLGNTPIQRLYTGTLWAEGPCWFGDGRYLLWSDIPNNRIMRWLADTGEVSVFRQPANNTNGHTRDWQGRLISCEHGTRRVTRTEHN
;
A
#
# COMPACT_ATOMS: atom_id res chain seq x y z
N MET A 1 52.67 17.83 -36.25
CA MET A 1 51.39 17.32 -36.78
C MET A 1 50.27 17.61 -35.78
N LYS A 2 49.40 18.59 -36.06
CA LYS A 2 48.23 18.94 -35.24
C LYS A 2 47.08 17.99 -35.56
N ARG A 3 46.62 17.18 -34.60
CA ARG A 3 45.38 16.39 -34.73
C ARG A 3 44.19 17.22 -34.24
N ARG A 4 43.20 17.37 -35.13
CA ARG A 4 41.97 18.14 -34.95
C ARG A 4 40.87 17.28 -34.31
N SER A 5 40.07 17.93 -33.46
CA SER A 5 38.61 17.82 -33.23
C SER A 5 37.98 16.51 -32.74
N PHE A 6 37.18 16.58 -31.67
CA PHE A 6 35.71 16.48 -31.77
C PHE A 6 35.04 17.00 -30.48
N LEU A 7 34.19 18.02 -30.62
CA LEU A 7 33.30 18.50 -29.55
C LEU A 7 32.12 17.53 -29.43
N THR A 8 31.96 16.89 -28.28
CA THR A 8 30.78 16.10 -27.93
C THR A 8 29.63 17.02 -27.53
N THR A 9 28.65 17.18 -28.41
CA THR A 9 27.34 17.77 -28.08
C THR A 9 26.47 16.68 -27.45
N VAL A 10 26.21 16.76 -26.14
CA VAL A 10 25.21 15.90 -25.49
C VAL A 10 23.86 16.60 -25.61
N ALA A 11 23.00 16.11 -26.49
CA ALA A 11 21.59 16.50 -26.51
C ALA A 11 20.89 15.84 -25.31
N ALA A 12 20.43 16.64 -24.35
CA ALA A 12 19.57 16.17 -23.28
C ALA A 12 18.18 15.85 -23.87
N ALA A 13 17.91 14.58 -24.13
CA ALA A 13 16.56 14.12 -24.43
C ALA A 13 15.77 14.14 -23.11
N ALA A 14 14.84 15.08 -22.97
CA ALA A 14 13.87 15.08 -21.89
C ALA A 14 12.94 13.87 -22.06
N THR A 15 13.22 12.79 -21.34
CA THR A 15 12.29 11.66 -21.22
C THR A 15 11.12 12.11 -20.35
N THR A 16 9.96 12.34 -20.97
CA THR A 16 8.71 12.45 -20.22
C THR A 16 8.43 11.10 -19.57
N ALA A 17 8.58 11.03 -18.24
CA ALA A 17 8.17 9.85 -17.51
C ALA A 17 6.66 9.68 -17.70
N VAL A 18 6.25 8.65 -18.44
CA VAL A 18 4.85 8.23 -18.52
C VAL A 18 4.48 7.65 -17.16
N VAL A 19 3.89 8.47 -16.31
CA VAL A 19 3.32 8.00 -15.05
C VAL A 19 2.11 7.12 -15.38
N PRO A 20 2.05 5.86 -14.92
CA PRO A 20 0.89 5.01 -15.14
C PRO A 20 -0.38 5.71 -14.65
N GLN A 21 -1.44 5.68 -15.45
CA GLN A 21 -2.73 6.31 -15.14
C GLN A 21 -3.33 5.86 -13.79
N ALA A 22 -2.98 4.66 -13.32
CA ALA A 22 -3.34 4.16 -12.00
C ALA A 22 -2.78 5.03 -10.84
N LEU A 23 -1.67 5.73 -11.04
CA LEU A 23 -1.09 6.64 -10.06
C LEU A 23 -1.68 8.07 -10.15
N THR A 24 -2.47 8.38 -11.18
CA THR A 24 -3.02 9.72 -11.43
C THR A 24 -4.48 9.89 -10.99
N ARG A 25 -5.05 8.92 -10.24
CA ARG A 25 -6.44 9.00 -9.78
C ARG A 25 -6.68 10.25 -8.93
N ASP A 26 -7.70 11.03 -9.28
CA ASP A 26 -8.16 12.13 -8.44
C ASP A 26 -8.99 11.58 -7.27
N TRP A 27 -8.53 11.86 -6.05
CA TRP A 27 -9.17 11.43 -4.81
C TRP A 27 -10.08 12.49 -4.20
N LYS A 28 -10.17 13.69 -4.80
CA LYS A 28 -10.99 14.80 -4.32
C LYS A 28 -12.39 14.80 -4.95
N THR A 29 -12.47 14.45 -6.24
CA THR A 29 -13.75 14.45 -6.96
C THR A 29 -14.50 13.13 -6.74
N PRO A 30 -15.82 13.16 -6.46
CA PRO A 30 -16.63 11.95 -6.39
C PRO A 30 -16.58 11.13 -7.69
N VAL A 31 -16.35 9.83 -7.57
CA VAL A 31 -16.26 8.91 -8.70
C VAL A 31 -17.65 8.42 -9.09
N ARG A 32 -17.95 8.40 -10.40
CA ARG A 32 -19.19 7.82 -10.92
C ARG A 32 -19.12 6.30 -10.94
N TYR A 33 -20.27 5.67 -10.73
CA TYR A 33 -20.41 4.22 -10.77
C TYR A 33 -20.72 3.70 -12.20
N PRO A 34 -20.24 2.49 -12.54
CA PRO A 34 -19.28 1.71 -11.77
C PRO A 34 -17.88 2.34 -11.84
N ASP A 35 -17.04 2.10 -10.82
CA ASP A 35 -15.70 2.71 -10.77
C ASP A 35 -14.91 2.38 -12.05
N PRO A 36 -14.42 3.39 -12.81
CA PRO A 36 -13.74 3.17 -14.08
C PRO A 36 -12.39 2.45 -13.94
N ASP A 37 -11.80 2.47 -12.74
CA ASP A 37 -10.52 1.81 -12.46
C ASP A 37 -10.68 0.33 -12.09
N ILE A 38 -11.92 -0.13 -11.84
CA ILE A 38 -12.22 -1.56 -11.64
C ILE A 38 -12.55 -2.18 -13.00
N LYS A 39 -11.55 -2.84 -13.59
CA LYS A 39 -11.65 -3.50 -14.90
C LYS A 39 -11.76 -5.01 -14.75
N VAL A 40 -12.77 -5.60 -15.40
CA VAL A 40 -12.94 -7.05 -15.48
C VAL A 40 -12.23 -7.53 -16.74
N LEU A 41 -11.21 -8.37 -16.57
CA LEU A 41 -10.44 -8.94 -17.69
C LEU A 41 -10.94 -10.33 -18.11
N ASP A 42 -11.57 -11.04 -17.17
CA ASP A 42 -12.14 -12.38 -17.38
C ASP A 42 -13.60 -12.38 -16.93
N PRO A 43 -14.56 -12.81 -17.78
CA PRO A 43 -15.99 -12.84 -17.43
C PRO A 43 -16.33 -13.58 -16.13
N ARG A 44 -15.51 -14.56 -15.71
CA ARG A 44 -15.69 -15.28 -14.43
C ARG A 44 -15.61 -14.37 -13.21
N PHE A 45 -14.94 -13.21 -13.33
CA PHE A 45 -14.79 -12.25 -12.25
C PHE A 45 -15.96 -11.26 -12.14
N GLU A 46 -16.81 -11.14 -13.18
CA GLU A 46 -17.87 -10.11 -13.24
C GLU A 46 -18.79 -10.14 -12.01
N LYS A 47 -19.14 -11.34 -11.54
CA LYS A 47 -20.00 -11.55 -10.36
C LYS A 47 -19.41 -11.04 -9.03
N TYR A 48 -18.10 -10.82 -8.96
CA TYR A 48 -17.42 -10.29 -7.77
C TYR A 48 -17.23 -8.77 -7.82
N ARG A 49 -17.48 -8.14 -8.98
CA ARG A 49 -17.42 -6.69 -9.10
C ARG A 49 -18.65 -6.07 -8.43
N LEU A 50 -18.40 -5.28 -7.39
CA LEU A 50 -19.42 -4.42 -6.80
C LEU A 50 -19.57 -3.16 -7.65
N GLY A 51 -20.66 -3.08 -8.43
CA GLY A 51 -20.90 -1.97 -9.37
C GLY A 51 -21.23 -0.63 -8.71
N ASN A 52 -21.57 -0.62 -7.42
CA ASN A 52 -22.05 0.55 -6.68
C ASN A 52 -21.08 1.04 -5.60
N THR A 53 -19.81 0.65 -5.65
CA THR A 53 -18.79 1.12 -4.71
C THR A 53 -17.55 1.60 -5.44
N PRO A 54 -16.90 2.70 -5.01
CA PRO A 54 -15.65 3.16 -5.57
C PRO A 54 -14.47 2.55 -4.81
N ILE A 55 -13.29 2.61 -5.41
CA ILE A 55 -12.03 2.45 -4.68
C ILE A 55 -11.89 3.63 -3.72
N GLN A 56 -11.62 3.35 -2.45
CA GLN A 56 -11.40 4.34 -1.40
C GLN A 56 -9.94 4.39 -0.97
N ARG A 57 -9.41 5.59 -0.78
CA ARG A 57 -8.08 5.79 -0.19
C ARG A 57 -8.21 6.06 1.30
N LEU A 58 -7.91 5.05 2.10
CA LEU A 58 -8.03 5.12 3.57
C LEU A 58 -6.93 5.96 4.21
N TYR A 59 -5.72 5.98 3.63
CA TYR A 59 -4.59 6.69 4.23
C TYR A 59 -3.54 7.12 3.20
N THR A 60 -2.78 8.16 3.54
CA THR A 60 -1.54 8.60 2.87
C THR A 60 -0.51 8.95 3.95
N GLY A 61 0.78 8.79 3.65
CA GLY A 61 1.86 9.16 4.58
C GLY A 61 2.72 7.99 5.06
N THR A 62 2.49 6.78 4.55
CA THR A 62 3.46 5.68 4.62
C THR A 62 4.54 5.84 3.57
N LEU A 63 5.78 5.45 3.88
CA LEU A 63 6.83 5.32 2.88
C LEU A 63 6.65 4.04 2.06
N TRP A 64 6.31 2.94 2.72
CA TRP A 64 5.96 1.68 2.06
C TRP A 64 4.95 0.92 2.91
N ALA A 65 3.70 0.91 2.45
CA ALA A 65 2.61 0.16 3.09
C ALA A 65 2.62 -1.30 2.62
N GLU A 66 2.64 -2.24 3.55
CA GLU A 66 2.67 -3.68 3.27
C GLU A 66 1.94 -4.51 4.32
N GLY A 67 1.70 -5.78 3.98
CA GLY A 67 1.16 -6.78 4.91
C GLY A 67 -0.18 -6.42 5.54
N PRO A 68 -1.22 -6.02 4.78
CA PRO A 68 -2.53 -5.73 5.38
C PRO A 68 -3.12 -6.97 6.07
N CYS A 69 -3.65 -6.79 7.29
CA CYS A 69 -4.32 -7.85 8.06
C CYS A 69 -5.55 -7.30 8.79
N TRP A 70 -6.73 -7.85 8.48
CA TRP A 70 -8.01 -7.43 9.07
C TRP A 70 -8.32 -8.17 10.37
N PHE A 71 -8.77 -7.43 11.39
CA PHE A 71 -9.27 -7.93 12.67
C PHE A 71 -10.76 -7.65 12.76
N GLY A 72 -11.58 -8.66 12.46
CA GLY A 72 -13.05 -8.51 12.41
C GLY A 72 -13.70 -8.31 13.78
N ASP A 73 -13.12 -8.87 14.83
CA ASP A 73 -13.52 -8.71 16.22
C ASP A 73 -13.33 -7.29 16.74
N GLY A 74 -12.23 -6.63 16.34
CA GLY A 74 -11.95 -5.23 16.68
C GLY A 74 -12.36 -4.22 15.61
N ARG A 75 -12.84 -4.68 14.45
CA ARG A 75 -13.18 -3.88 13.27
C ARG A 75 -12.07 -2.92 12.83
N TYR A 76 -10.84 -3.42 12.76
CA TYR A 76 -9.70 -2.62 12.31
C TYR A 76 -8.79 -3.36 11.32
N LEU A 77 -8.14 -2.59 10.45
CA LEU A 77 -7.11 -3.06 9.54
C LEU A 77 -5.74 -2.67 10.09
N LEU A 78 -4.81 -3.63 10.16
CA LEU A 78 -3.39 -3.36 10.41
C LEU A 78 -2.59 -3.45 9.12
N TRP A 79 -1.52 -2.67 9.01
CA TRP A 79 -0.50 -2.79 7.96
C TRP A 79 0.84 -2.24 8.48
N SER A 80 1.95 -2.63 7.86
CA SER A 80 3.27 -2.10 8.18
C SER A 80 3.62 -0.89 7.32
N ASP A 81 4.24 0.13 7.92
CA ASP A 81 4.98 1.18 7.22
C ASP A 81 6.48 0.90 7.40
N ILE A 82 7.01 0.02 6.53
CA ILE A 82 8.26 -0.71 6.78
C ILE A 82 9.44 0.23 7.09
N PRO A 83 9.72 1.28 6.29
CA PRO A 83 10.91 2.12 6.51
C PRO A 83 10.79 2.99 7.77
N ASN A 84 9.57 3.37 8.16
CA ASN A 84 9.31 4.14 9.38
C ASN A 84 9.23 3.26 10.65
N ASN A 85 9.48 1.96 10.52
CA ASN A 85 9.57 1.01 11.63
C ASN A 85 8.33 1.01 12.55
N ARG A 86 7.13 1.01 11.94
CA ARG A 86 5.86 1.04 12.67
C ARG A 86 4.78 0.18 12.02
N ILE A 87 3.88 -0.34 12.83
CA ILE A 87 2.60 -0.92 12.40
C ILE A 87 1.54 0.17 12.55
N MET A 88 0.74 0.36 11.52
CA MET A 88 -0.39 1.30 11.46
C MET A 88 -1.71 0.56 11.67
N ARG A 89 -2.73 1.28 12.12
CA ARG A 89 -4.09 0.79 12.31
C ARG A 89 -5.10 1.76 11.71
N TRP A 90 -6.10 1.23 11.03
CA TRP A 90 -7.28 1.96 10.57
C TRP A 90 -8.52 1.37 11.22
N LEU A 91 -9.33 2.21 11.88
CA LEU A 91 -10.59 1.80 12.49
C LEU A 91 -11.73 1.96 11.49
N ALA A 92 -12.49 0.90 11.24
CA ALA A 92 -13.56 0.95 10.24
C ALA A 92 -14.77 1.80 10.64
N ASP A 93 -14.99 1.97 11.95
CA ASP A 93 -16.14 2.72 12.47
C ASP A 93 -15.94 4.24 12.41
N THR A 94 -14.72 4.72 12.67
CA THR A 94 -14.41 6.16 12.73
C THR A 94 -13.62 6.65 11.52
N GLY A 95 -13.01 5.73 10.76
CA GLY A 95 -12.05 6.06 9.71
C GLY A 95 -10.69 6.53 10.25
N GLU A 96 -10.49 6.54 11.57
CA GLU A 96 -9.25 7.01 12.20
C GLU A 96 -8.07 6.11 11.82
N VAL A 97 -6.94 6.75 11.51
CA VAL A 97 -5.65 6.07 11.34
C VAL A 97 -4.69 6.46 12.46
N SER A 98 -4.16 5.47 13.17
CA SER A 98 -3.20 5.67 14.26
C SER A 98 -2.05 4.66 14.20
N VAL A 99 -0.97 4.92 14.95
CA VAL A 99 0.13 3.97 15.13
C VAL A 99 -0.31 2.89 16.10
N PHE A 100 -0.21 1.62 15.69
CA PHE A 100 -0.49 0.46 16.53
C PHE A 100 0.73 0.03 17.35
N ARG A 101 1.92 0.05 16.73
CA ARG A 101 3.18 -0.33 17.38
C ARG A 101 4.36 0.41 16.76
N GLN A 102 5.22 0.96 17.60
CA GLN A 102 6.51 1.52 17.21
C GLN A 102 7.48 1.48 18.41
N PRO A 103 8.71 0.94 18.28
CA PRO A 103 9.28 0.32 17.09
C PRO A 103 8.63 -1.03 16.75
N ALA A 104 8.67 -1.41 15.48
CA ALA A 104 8.07 -2.64 14.96
C ALA A 104 9.09 -3.60 14.33
N ASN A 105 10.40 -3.41 14.52
CA ASN A 105 11.47 -4.20 13.90
C ASN A 105 11.32 -4.38 12.36
N ASN A 106 10.82 -3.35 11.68
CA ASN A 106 10.53 -3.36 10.24
C ASN A 106 9.69 -4.58 9.84
N THR A 107 8.56 -4.78 10.52
CA THR A 107 7.57 -5.78 10.11
C THR A 107 7.12 -5.56 8.67
N ASN A 108 6.74 -6.64 8.01
CA ASN A 108 6.21 -6.63 6.65
C ASN A 108 4.87 -7.37 6.64
N GLY A 109 4.87 -8.65 6.24
CA GLY A 109 3.66 -9.47 6.21
C GLY A 109 3.04 -9.69 7.59
N HIS A 110 1.71 -9.60 7.64
CA HIS A 110 0.90 -9.91 8.80
C HIS A 110 -0.16 -10.97 8.48
N THR A 111 -0.49 -11.78 9.46
CA THR A 111 -1.70 -12.63 9.44
C THR A 111 -2.25 -12.78 10.86
N ARG A 112 -3.41 -13.41 10.99
CA ARG A 112 -4.07 -13.69 12.27
C ARG A 112 -4.15 -15.20 12.47
N ASP A 113 -3.84 -15.65 13.68
CA ASP A 113 -4.06 -17.05 14.03
C ASP A 113 -5.51 -17.31 14.49
N TRP A 114 -5.85 -18.58 14.73
CA TRP A 114 -7.19 -19.00 15.15
C TRP A 114 -7.61 -18.50 16.54
N GLN A 115 -6.66 -18.03 17.36
CA GLN A 115 -6.92 -17.45 18.67
C GLN A 115 -7.05 -15.92 18.61
N GLY A 116 -6.93 -15.36 17.40
CA GLY A 116 -7.11 -13.96 17.16
C GLY A 116 -5.88 -13.09 17.40
N ARG A 117 -4.70 -13.70 17.44
CA ARG A 117 -3.43 -13.00 17.68
C ARG A 117 -2.78 -12.60 16.37
N LEU A 118 -2.04 -11.49 16.41
CA LEU A 118 -1.26 -11.01 15.26
C LEU A 118 0.03 -11.83 15.12
N ILE A 119 0.23 -12.39 13.94
CA ILE A 119 1.49 -13.00 13.49
C ILE A 119 2.16 -12.05 12.50
N SER A 120 3.45 -11.80 12.68
CA SER A 120 4.20 -10.84 11.85
C SER A 120 5.55 -11.39 11.41
N CYS A 121 5.94 -11.09 10.17
CA CYS A 121 7.30 -11.30 9.69
C CYS A 121 8.14 -10.03 9.92
N GLU A 122 9.25 -10.14 10.66
CA GLU A 122 10.13 -9.01 11.00
C GLU A 122 11.39 -9.03 10.11
N HIS A 123 11.62 -7.98 9.31
CA HIS A 123 12.88 -7.86 8.55
C HIS A 123 14.07 -7.60 9.49
N GLY A 124 13.91 -6.70 10.47
CA GLY A 124 15.02 -6.22 11.31
C GLY A 124 15.62 -7.31 12.21
N THR A 125 14.79 -8.22 12.71
CA THR A 125 15.19 -9.30 13.62
C THR A 125 15.18 -10.68 12.97
N ARG A 126 14.74 -10.78 11.70
CA ARG A 126 14.73 -12.01 10.88
C ARG A 126 13.99 -13.17 11.54
N ARG A 127 12.81 -12.90 12.10
CA ARG A 127 11.97 -13.89 12.77
C ARG A 127 10.50 -13.68 12.46
N VAL A 128 9.70 -14.69 12.78
CA VAL A 128 8.24 -14.57 12.88
C VAL A 128 7.90 -14.34 14.35
N THR A 129 7.10 -13.32 14.63
CA THR A 129 6.63 -13.03 15.99
C THR A 129 5.13 -13.17 16.10
N ARG A 130 4.68 -13.45 17.32
CA ARG A 130 3.27 -13.47 17.70
C ARG A 130 3.06 -12.41 18.77
N THR A 131 2.04 -11.59 18.58
CA THR A 131 1.59 -10.61 19.58
C THR A 131 0.47 -11.23 20.38
N GLU A 132 0.70 -11.44 21.67
CA GLU A 132 -0.35 -11.84 22.60
C GLU A 132 -1.26 -10.64 22.90
N HIS A 133 -2.51 -10.93 23.25
CA HIS A 133 -3.56 -9.99 23.68
C HIS A 133 -3.54 -9.71 25.21
N ASN A 134 -2.53 -10.24 25.94
CA ASN A 134 -2.44 -10.22 27.41
C ASN A 134 -1.38 -9.24 27.90
#